data_AF-A0A829Q7P1-F1
#
_entry.id   AF-A0A829Q7P1-F1
#
_cell.length_a   1.000
_cell.length_b   1.000
_cell.length_c   1.000
_cell.angle_alpha   90.00
_cell.angle_beta   90.00
_cell.angle_gamma   90.00
#
_symmetry.space_group_name_H-M   'P 1'
#
loop_
_entity.id
_entity.type
_entity.pdbx_description
1 polymer ?
#
loop_
_entity_poly.entity_id
_entity_poly.type
_entity_poly.pdbx_seq_one_letter_code
_entity_poly.pdbx_strand_id
1 'polypeptide(L)'
;MIFLDIILYSSGGVIGTMHHLYFSGTPVEHMALGAFFSAAEVIPLTFLTVEAWAFLQLGSRQQSHQTPFPHRWAVMFLVAVGFWNFLGAGIFGFLINLPIVSYYQIGTALTANHAHGAMMGVYGMLAVGLALFAFRYAIPSRKWPDKWARVSFWCMNIGLAWMVFATLLPLGILQLYHSVSTGYFEARSLGYITQPGNALIEWLRLPGDVIFILGGVLPFVWIAWTAIRNVHRAPENNEQHEHPLYTELAPAAMGQEQG
;
A
#
# COMPACT_ATOMS: atom_id res chain seq x y z
N MET A 1 -18.76 -11.71 -0.73
CA MET A 1 -17.65 -10.80 -0.41
C MET A 1 -17.56 -9.69 -1.45
N ILE A 2 -17.15 -9.95 -2.70
CA ILE A 2 -16.95 -8.90 -3.73
C ILE A 2 -18.11 -7.88 -3.85
N PHE A 3 -19.38 -8.31 -3.96
CA PHE A 3 -20.52 -7.37 -4.03
C PHE A 3 -20.74 -6.56 -2.74
N LEU A 4 -20.48 -7.17 -1.58
CA LEU A 4 -20.52 -6.48 -0.28
C LEU A 4 -19.41 -5.42 -0.22
N ASP A 5 -18.21 -5.75 -0.67
CA ASP A 5 -17.09 -4.81 -0.74
C ASP A 5 -17.42 -3.64 -1.66
N ILE A 6 -17.97 -3.91 -2.85
CA ILE A 6 -18.41 -2.86 -3.79
C ILE A 6 -19.42 -1.92 -3.13
N ILE A 7 -20.42 -2.46 -2.42
CA ILE A 7 -21.43 -1.65 -1.73
C ILE A 7 -20.78 -0.81 -0.62
N LEU A 8 -19.92 -1.40 0.21
CA LEU A 8 -19.26 -0.70 1.32
C LEU A 8 -18.29 0.38 0.81
N TYR A 9 -17.45 0.05 -0.17
CA TYR A 9 -16.52 1.02 -0.79
C TYR A 9 -17.25 2.14 -1.51
N SER A 10 -18.34 1.84 -2.23
CA SER A 10 -19.07 2.87 -2.97
C SER A 10 -19.87 3.76 -2.03
N SER A 11 -20.53 3.21 -1.02
CA SER A 11 -21.32 3.99 -0.06
C SER A 11 -20.45 4.87 0.82
N GLY A 12 -19.36 4.32 1.36
CA GLY A 12 -18.34 5.07 2.10
C GLY A 12 -17.65 6.09 1.22
N GLY A 13 -16.98 5.64 0.15
CA GLY A 13 -16.10 6.47 -0.68
C GLY A 13 -16.81 7.57 -1.47
N VAL A 14 -17.94 7.28 -2.13
CA VAL A 14 -18.59 8.29 -2.98
C VAL A 14 -19.11 9.46 -2.15
N ILE A 15 -19.82 9.17 -1.05
CA ILE A 15 -20.34 10.22 -0.16
C ILE A 15 -19.21 10.79 0.71
N GLY A 16 -18.27 9.94 1.13
CA GLY A 16 -17.10 10.29 1.93
C GLY A 16 -16.18 11.31 1.26
N THR A 17 -16.18 11.40 -0.08
CA THR A 17 -15.49 12.46 -0.85
C THR A 17 -15.77 13.87 -0.30
N MET A 18 -16.94 14.09 0.33
CA MET A 18 -17.29 15.36 0.96
C MET A 18 -16.35 15.79 2.10
N HIS A 19 -15.50 14.90 2.64
CA HIS A 19 -14.48 15.30 3.62
C HIS A 19 -13.39 16.24 3.06
N HIS A 20 -13.30 16.37 1.73
CA HIS A 20 -12.47 17.37 1.07
C HIS A 20 -13.13 18.76 1.01
N LEU A 21 -14.42 18.84 1.32
CA LEU A 21 -15.24 20.04 1.16
C LEU A 21 -15.51 20.77 2.48
N TYR A 22 -15.04 20.25 3.62
CA TYR A 22 -15.32 20.79 4.96
C TYR A 22 -15.14 22.30 5.08
N PHE A 23 -14.10 22.85 4.44
CA PHE A 23 -13.71 24.25 4.58
C PHE A 23 -13.61 24.98 3.24
N SER A 24 -14.29 24.47 2.20
CA SER A 24 -14.29 25.07 0.86
C SER A 24 -15.50 26.00 0.60
N GLY A 25 -16.21 26.41 1.66
CA GLY A 25 -17.41 27.25 1.57
C GLY A 25 -18.70 26.50 1.22
N THR A 26 -18.72 25.17 1.38
CA THR A 26 -19.93 24.36 1.16
C THR A 26 -20.87 24.39 2.38
N PRO A 27 -22.16 24.06 2.19
CA PRO A 27 -23.13 23.96 3.29
C PRO A 27 -22.71 22.94 4.36
N VAL A 28 -23.09 23.19 5.62
CA VAL A 28 -22.69 22.39 6.80
C VAL A 28 -23.12 20.92 6.71
N GLU A 29 -24.16 20.62 5.93
CA GLU A 29 -24.64 19.27 5.65
C GLU A 29 -23.54 18.41 5.00
N HIS A 30 -22.69 19.00 4.15
CA HIS A 30 -21.57 18.29 3.53
C HIS A 30 -20.52 17.89 4.57
N MET A 31 -20.34 18.70 5.61
CA MET A 31 -19.44 18.36 6.71
C MET A 31 -19.98 17.17 7.52
N ALA A 32 -21.28 17.14 7.81
CA ALA A 32 -21.91 16.03 8.52
C ALA A 32 -21.83 14.72 7.71
N LEU A 33 -22.22 14.77 6.43
CA LEU A 33 -22.18 13.61 5.53
C LEU A 33 -20.74 13.14 5.29
N GLY A 34 -19.83 14.07 4.99
CA GLY A 34 -18.42 13.80 4.79
C GLY A 34 -17.82 13.10 6.01
N ALA A 35 -18.04 13.62 7.23
CA ALA A 35 -17.50 13.02 8.45
C ALA A 35 -18.01 11.61 8.72
N PHE A 36 -19.32 11.39 8.53
CA PHE A 36 -19.93 10.09 8.79
C PHE A 36 -19.48 9.02 7.77
N PHE A 37 -19.59 9.31 6.48
CA PHE A 37 -19.33 8.32 5.43
C PHE A 37 -17.84 8.04 5.25
N SER A 38 -16.97 9.04 5.39
CA SER A 38 -15.52 8.81 5.38
C SER A 38 -15.03 8.04 6.62
N ALA A 39 -15.67 8.19 7.78
CA ALA A 39 -15.39 7.35 8.94
C ALA A 39 -15.82 5.89 8.69
N ALA A 40 -16.93 5.68 7.98
CA ALA A 40 -17.40 4.35 7.60
C ALA A 40 -16.44 3.64 6.62
N GLU A 41 -15.60 4.37 5.88
CA GLU A 41 -14.59 3.76 5.00
C GLU A 41 -13.56 2.92 5.77
N VAL A 42 -13.36 3.15 7.07
CA VAL A 42 -12.47 2.31 7.88
C VAL A 42 -12.96 0.85 7.94
N ILE A 43 -14.27 0.62 7.85
CA ILE A 43 -14.88 -0.71 7.90
C ILE A 43 -14.34 -1.60 6.77
N PRO A 44 -14.53 -1.27 5.47
CA PRO A 44 -14.02 -2.11 4.39
C PRO A 44 -12.48 -2.20 4.37
N LEU A 45 -11.76 -1.16 4.81
CA LEU A 45 -10.29 -1.22 4.94
C LEU A 45 -9.83 -2.28 5.94
N THR A 46 -10.54 -2.43 7.07
CA THR A 46 -10.24 -3.49 8.05
C THR A 46 -10.55 -4.89 7.51
N PHE A 47 -11.65 -5.05 6.76
CA PHE A 47 -11.97 -6.33 6.11
C PHE A 47 -10.89 -6.77 5.13
N LEU A 48 -10.41 -5.88 4.25
CA LEU A 48 -9.30 -6.18 3.34
C LEU A 48 -8.03 -6.64 4.06
N THR A 49 -7.76 -6.07 5.24
CA THR A 49 -6.58 -6.42 6.03
C THR A 49 -6.69 -7.83 6.60
N VAL A 50 -7.87 -8.20 7.10
CA VAL A 50 -8.16 -9.55 7.58
C VAL A 50 -8.12 -10.55 6.42
N GLU A 51 -8.65 -10.20 5.26
CA GLU A 51 -8.60 -11.06 4.07
C GLU A 51 -7.15 -11.27 3.57
N ALA A 52 -6.34 -10.21 3.53
CA ALA A 52 -4.93 -10.30 3.17
C ALA A 52 -4.16 -11.19 4.17
N TRP A 53 -4.45 -11.06 5.47
CA TRP A 53 -3.88 -11.92 6.51
C TRP A 53 -4.29 -13.39 6.34
N ALA A 54 -5.58 -13.66 6.12
CA ALA A 54 -6.08 -15.01 5.89
C ALA A 54 -5.45 -15.65 4.64
N PHE A 55 -5.30 -14.88 3.56
CA PHE A 55 -4.64 -15.32 2.33
C PHE A 55 -3.18 -15.71 2.56
N LEU A 56 -2.43 -14.91 3.32
CA LEU A 56 -1.06 -15.24 3.75
C LEU A 56 -0.98 -16.53 4.56
N GLN A 57 -1.92 -16.73 5.49
CA GLN A 57 -1.97 -17.91 6.34
C GLN A 57 -2.25 -19.17 5.52
N LEU A 58 -3.13 -19.08 4.52
CA LEU A 58 -3.42 -20.18 3.59
C LEU A 58 -2.20 -20.47 2.69
N GLY A 59 -1.58 -19.42 2.12
CA GLY A 59 -0.38 -19.56 1.30
C GLY A 59 0.79 -20.19 2.05
N SER A 60 1.01 -19.84 3.32
CA SER A 60 2.09 -20.44 4.12
C SER A 60 1.84 -21.90 4.49
N ARG A 61 0.57 -22.30 4.68
CA ARG A 61 0.18 -23.70 4.93
C ARG A 61 0.32 -24.59 3.69
N GLN A 62 0.12 -24.04 2.50
CA GLN A 62 0.25 -24.77 1.22
C GLN A 62 1.71 -24.91 0.74
N GLN A 63 2.66 -24.16 1.30
CA GLN A 63 4.10 -24.17 0.94
C GLN A 63 4.86 -25.43 1.43
N SER A 64 4.17 -26.52 1.77
CA SER A 64 4.83 -27.80 2.12
C SER A 64 5.45 -28.51 0.90
N HIS A 65 5.21 -28.02 -0.32
CA HIS A 65 5.82 -28.54 -1.55
C HIS A 65 7.15 -27.86 -1.89
N GLN A 66 8.14 -28.67 -2.25
CA GLN A 66 9.56 -28.35 -2.47
C GLN A 66 9.86 -27.41 -3.67
N THR A 67 8.86 -26.80 -4.32
CA THR A 67 9.04 -25.97 -5.52
C THR A 67 8.94 -24.47 -5.19
N PRO A 68 9.88 -23.63 -5.66
CA PRO A 68 9.82 -22.18 -5.43
C PRO A 68 8.59 -21.57 -6.09
N PHE A 69 7.75 -20.88 -5.32
CA PHE A 69 6.56 -20.21 -5.85
C PHE A 69 6.95 -19.06 -6.81
N PRO A 70 6.60 -19.14 -8.11
CA PRO A 70 7.13 -18.26 -9.14
C PRO A 70 6.69 -16.80 -9.00
N HIS A 71 5.58 -16.54 -8.31
CA HIS A 71 5.00 -15.19 -8.13
C HIS A 71 5.22 -14.62 -6.72
N ARG A 72 6.18 -15.15 -5.97
CA ARG A 72 6.44 -14.76 -4.57
C ARG A 72 6.46 -13.25 -4.36
N TRP A 73 7.25 -12.51 -5.15
CA TRP A 73 7.39 -11.06 -4.97
C TRP A 73 6.12 -10.29 -5.32
N ALA A 74 5.37 -10.72 -6.34
CA ALA A 74 4.07 -10.11 -6.65
C ALA A 74 3.10 -10.25 -5.46
N VAL A 75 3.03 -11.44 -4.85
CA VAL A 75 2.23 -11.67 -3.65
C VAL A 75 2.75 -10.86 -2.46
N MET A 76 4.06 -10.76 -2.25
CA MET A 76 4.62 -9.92 -1.19
C MET A 76 4.23 -8.44 -1.34
N PHE A 77 4.19 -7.90 -2.57
CA PHE A 77 3.69 -6.55 -2.80
C PHE A 77 2.19 -6.42 -2.48
N LEU A 78 1.35 -7.40 -2.83
CA LEU A 78 -0.07 -7.42 -2.44
C LEU A 78 -0.26 -7.47 -0.91
N VAL A 79 0.65 -8.14 -0.20
CA VAL A 79 0.67 -8.15 1.26
C VAL A 79 1.00 -6.76 1.80
N ALA A 80 1.99 -6.08 1.21
CA ALA A 80 2.30 -4.70 1.56
C ALA A 80 1.12 -3.76 1.29
N VAL A 81 0.34 -3.97 0.21
CA VAL A 81 -0.91 -3.24 -0.05
C VAL A 81 -1.86 -3.37 1.14
N GLY A 82 -2.11 -4.59 1.62
CA GLY A 82 -2.99 -4.81 2.79
C GLY A 82 -2.51 -4.07 4.04
N PHE A 83 -1.21 -4.12 4.33
CA PHE A 83 -0.61 -3.40 5.46
C PHE A 83 -0.77 -1.88 5.35
N TRP A 84 -0.39 -1.30 4.21
CA TRP A 84 -0.47 0.14 3.98
C TRP A 84 -1.91 0.63 3.80
N ASN A 85 -2.83 -0.23 3.41
CA ASN A 85 -4.26 0.09 3.35
C ASN A 85 -4.80 0.35 4.75
N PHE A 86 -4.47 -0.51 5.71
CA PHE A 86 -4.83 -0.28 7.12
C PHE A 86 -4.12 0.93 7.72
N LEU A 87 -2.79 1.01 7.57
CA LEU A 87 -1.99 2.02 8.25
C LEU A 87 -2.06 3.39 7.54
N GLY A 88 -1.80 3.40 6.24
CA GLY A 88 -1.75 4.59 5.40
C GLY A 88 -3.12 5.20 5.16
N ALA A 89 -4.07 4.42 4.63
CA ALA A 89 -5.42 4.90 4.35
C ALA A 89 -6.28 4.92 5.63
N GLY A 90 -6.30 3.83 6.40
CA GLY A 90 -7.11 3.73 7.62
C GLY A 90 -6.64 4.66 8.74
N ILE A 91 -5.50 4.36 9.37
CA ILE A 91 -5.04 5.10 10.57
C ILE A 91 -4.71 6.55 10.23
N PHE A 92 -3.81 6.80 9.27
CA PHE A 92 -3.41 8.18 8.97
C PHE A 92 -4.49 8.99 8.24
N GLY A 93 -5.37 8.35 7.47
CA GLY A 93 -6.52 9.03 6.89
C GLY A 93 -7.52 9.44 7.97
N PHE A 94 -7.88 8.50 8.86
CA PHE A 94 -8.79 8.79 9.96
C PHE A 94 -8.26 9.85 10.93
N LEU A 95 -6.94 9.86 11.19
CA LEU A 95 -6.26 10.87 12.01
C LEU A 95 -6.58 12.30 11.55
N ILE A 96 -6.69 12.52 10.24
CA ILE A 96 -6.93 13.84 9.66
C ILE A 96 -8.38 14.07 9.24
N ASN A 97 -9.25 13.09 9.43
CA ASN A 97 -10.61 13.07 8.90
C ASN A 97 -11.65 13.79 9.78
N LEU A 98 -11.47 13.77 11.10
CA LEU A 98 -12.43 14.39 12.00
C LEU A 98 -12.50 15.90 11.71
N PRO A 99 -13.69 16.51 11.51
CA PRO A 99 -13.81 17.93 11.19
C PRO A 99 -13.08 18.84 12.18
N ILE A 100 -13.13 18.52 13.47
CA ILE A 100 -12.42 19.28 14.52
C ILE A 100 -10.90 19.22 14.38
N VAL A 101 -10.33 18.09 13.95
CA VAL A 101 -8.89 17.95 13.71
C VAL A 101 -8.51 18.58 12.38
N SER A 102 -9.32 18.32 11.35
CA SER A 102 -9.15 18.85 10.00
C SER A 102 -9.11 20.37 9.99
N TYR A 103 -9.92 21.02 10.84
CA TYR A 103 -9.92 22.48 11.00
C TYR A 103 -8.52 23.06 11.28
N TYR A 104 -7.70 22.37 12.08
CA TYR A 104 -6.35 22.83 12.42
C TYR A 104 -5.25 22.22 11.56
N GLN A 105 -5.47 21.01 11.01
CA GLN A 105 -4.44 20.27 10.28
C GLN A 105 -4.51 20.43 8.75
N ILE A 106 -5.62 20.91 8.19
CA ILE A 106 -5.83 20.90 6.74
C ILE A 106 -4.62 21.49 5.98
N GLY A 107 -4.11 20.74 5.01
CA GLY A 107 -2.96 21.15 4.20
C GLY A 107 -1.60 21.11 4.92
N THR A 108 -1.49 20.60 6.13
CA THR A 108 -0.21 20.43 6.86
C THR A 108 0.53 19.16 6.43
N ALA A 109 1.70 18.90 7.04
CA ALA A 109 2.49 17.71 6.76
C ALA A 109 1.78 16.39 7.12
N LEU A 110 0.76 16.38 8.00
CA LEU A 110 -0.05 15.18 8.25
C LEU A 110 -0.88 14.78 7.03
N THR A 111 -1.35 15.73 6.21
CA THR A 111 -1.96 15.41 4.90
C THR A 111 -0.94 14.75 3.98
N ALA A 112 0.31 15.24 3.92
CA ALA A 112 1.36 14.62 3.13
C ALA A 112 1.73 13.22 3.65
N ASN A 113 1.73 13.03 4.98
CA ASN A 113 1.94 11.74 5.63
C ASN A 113 0.92 10.69 5.17
N HIS A 114 -0.37 11.02 5.29
CA HIS A 114 -1.45 10.18 4.79
C HIS A 114 -1.34 9.95 3.28
N ALA A 115 -1.09 11.01 2.49
CA ALA A 115 -0.99 10.91 1.04
C ALA A 115 0.08 9.91 0.59
N HIS A 116 1.29 9.94 1.16
CA HIS A 116 2.33 8.97 0.79
C HIS A 116 1.98 7.56 1.30
N GLY A 117 1.51 7.43 2.55
CA GLY A 117 1.13 6.14 3.13
C GLY A 117 0.00 5.44 2.37
N ALA A 118 -1.00 6.19 1.90
CA ALA A 118 -2.12 5.67 1.14
C ALA A 118 -1.79 5.52 -0.36
N MET A 119 -1.34 6.58 -1.03
CA MET A 119 -1.13 6.56 -2.48
C MET A 119 -0.02 5.59 -2.88
N MET A 120 1.18 5.76 -2.33
CA MET A 120 2.30 4.89 -2.66
C MET A 120 2.13 3.51 -2.01
N GLY A 121 1.73 3.47 -0.75
CA GLY A 121 1.60 2.22 0.01
C GLY A 121 0.50 1.28 -0.50
N VAL A 122 -0.62 1.81 -0.99
CA VAL A 122 -1.74 1.01 -1.54
C VAL A 122 -1.63 0.93 -3.06
N TYR A 123 -1.88 2.03 -3.77
CA TYR A 123 -1.97 2.01 -5.23
C TYR A 123 -0.61 1.80 -5.90
N GLY A 124 0.45 2.41 -5.37
CA GLY A 124 1.81 2.23 -5.87
C GLY A 124 2.30 0.79 -5.73
N MET A 125 2.14 0.20 -4.54
CA MET A 125 2.51 -1.21 -4.29
C MET A 125 1.64 -2.18 -5.10
N LEU A 126 0.34 -1.88 -5.28
CA LEU A 126 -0.56 -2.68 -6.11
C LEU A 126 -0.10 -2.68 -7.57
N ALA A 127 0.19 -1.50 -8.13
CA ALA A 127 0.69 -1.36 -9.48
C ALA A 127 2.01 -2.13 -9.69
N VAL A 128 2.95 -2.03 -8.74
CA VAL A 128 4.22 -2.77 -8.78
C VAL A 128 4.00 -4.28 -8.66
N GLY A 129 3.10 -4.73 -7.78
CA GLY A 129 2.76 -6.14 -7.62
C GLY A 129 2.17 -6.75 -8.89
N LEU A 130 1.21 -6.06 -9.52
CA LEU A 130 0.62 -6.47 -10.80
C LEU A 130 1.64 -6.43 -11.95
N ALA A 131 2.50 -5.42 -11.99
CA ALA A 131 3.57 -5.34 -12.98
C ALA A 131 4.56 -6.50 -12.83
N LEU A 132 5.00 -6.83 -11.60
CA LEU A 132 5.88 -7.99 -11.35
C LEU A 132 5.21 -9.31 -11.71
N PHE A 133 3.90 -9.43 -11.50
CA PHE A 133 3.13 -10.58 -11.94
C PHE A 133 3.19 -10.72 -13.47
N ALA A 134 2.94 -9.64 -14.23
CA ALA A 134 3.05 -9.64 -15.69
C ALA A 134 4.49 -9.89 -16.18
N PHE A 135 5.49 -9.26 -15.56
CA PHE A 135 6.90 -9.44 -15.91
C PHE A 135 7.37 -10.88 -15.71
N ARG A 136 6.76 -11.63 -14.78
CA ARG A 136 7.08 -13.03 -14.57
C ARG A 136 6.76 -13.91 -15.77
N TYR A 137 5.79 -13.52 -16.60
CA TYR A 137 5.45 -14.19 -17.87
C TYR A 137 6.25 -13.65 -19.06
N ALA A 138 6.68 -12.39 -19.01
CA ALA A 138 7.51 -11.79 -20.06
C ALA A 138 9.00 -12.22 -20.00
N ILE A 139 9.52 -12.51 -18.80
CA ILE A 139 10.94 -12.85 -18.58
C ILE A 139 11.09 -14.37 -18.48
N PRO A 140 11.95 -15.00 -19.31
CA PRO A 140 12.28 -16.42 -19.17
C PRO A 140 12.80 -16.76 -17.78
N SER A 141 12.40 -17.89 -17.21
CA SER A 141 12.73 -18.31 -15.83
C SER A 141 14.22 -18.14 -15.46
N ARG A 142 15.13 -18.54 -16.37
CA ARG A 142 16.59 -18.42 -16.19
C ARG A 142 17.13 -16.99 -16.04
N LYS A 143 16.39 -15.98 -16.52
CA LYS A 143 16.77 -14.56 -16.47
C LYS A 143 16.03 -13.80 -15.39
N TRP A 144 15.17 -14.47 -14.61
CA TRP A 144 14.39 -13.80 -13.57
C TRP A 144 15.30 -13.23 -12.47
N PRO A 145 15.26 -11.93 -12.22
CA PRO A 145 16.14 -11.30 -11.26
C PRO A 145 15.58 -11.28 -9.83
N ASP A 146 15.58 -12.43 -9.16
CA ASP A 146 15.03 -12.56 -7.80
C ASP A 146 15.64 -11.56 -6.79
N LYS A 147 16.97 -11.37 -6.84
CA LYS A 147 17.69 -10.44 -5.96
C LYS A 147 17.17 -9.01 -6.10
N TRP A 148 16.91 -8.56 -7.32
CA TRP A 148 16.47 -7.18 -7.58
C TRP A 148 15.01 -6.97 -7.17
N ALA A 149 14.15 -7.99 -7.34
CA ALA A 149 12.77 -7.94 -6.86
C ALA A 149 12.71 -7.85 -5.33
N ARG A 150 13.59 -8.60 -4.63
CA ARG A 150 13.75 -8.53 -3.17
C ARG A 150 14.19 -7.16 -2.68
N VAL A 151 15.24 -6.61 -3.31
CA VAL A 151 15.79 -5.30 -2.95
C VAL A 151 14.74 -4.22 -3.18
N SER A 152 14.06 -4.26 -4.32
CA SER A 152 12.94 -3.35 -4.64
C SER A 152 11.86 -3.38 -3.55
N PHE A 153 11.38 -4.58 -3.19
CA PHE A 153 10.34 -4.74 -2.17
C PHE A 153 10.72 -4.10 -0.83
N TRP A 154 11.89 -4.45 -0.29
CA TRP A 154 12.30 -3.97 1.03
C TRP A 154 12.62 -2.48 1.03
N CYS A 155 13.34 -1.99 0.02
CA CYS A 155 13.71 -0.58 -0.04
C CYS A 155 12.50 0.34 -0.29
N MET A 156 11.51 -0.07 -1.08
CA MET A 156 10.27 0.71 -1.24
C MET A 156 9.49 0.79 0.08
N ASN A 157 9.38 -0.31 0.83
CA ASN A 157 8.66 -0.32 2.10
C ASN A 157 9.42 0.42 3.21
N ILE A 158 10.72 0.19 3.35
CA ILE A 158 11.57 0.87 4.36
C ILE A 158 11.67 2.36 4.05
N GLY A 159 11.88 2.73 2.78
CA GLY A 159 11.93 4.14 2.38
C GLY A 159 10.61 4.86 2.65
N LEU A 160 9.47 4.23 2.31
CA LEU A 160 8.15 4.80 2.61
C LEU A 160 7.89 4.91 4.12
N ALA A 161 8.21 3.87 4.89
CA ALA A 161 8.11 3.91 6.34
C ALA A 161 8.99 5.00 6.96
N TRP A 162 10.21 5.19 6.45
CA TRP A 162 11.09 6.26 6.90
C TRP A 162 10.49 7.63 6.62
N MET A 163 10.01 7.90 5.40
CA MET A 163 9.37 9.17 5.06
C MET A 163 8.21 9.47 6.01
N VAL A 164 7.31 8.49 6.20
CA VAL A 164 6.12 8.61 7.04
C VAL A 164 6.50 8.83 8.51
N PHE A 165 7.28 7.94 9.11
CA PHE A 165 7.49 7.92 10.56
C PHE A 165 8.64 8.80 11.05
N ALA A 166 9.72 8.92 10.28
CA ALA A 166 10.87 9.71 10.71
C ALA A 166 10.66 11.21 10.44
N THR A 167 9.79 11.58 9.49
CA THR A 167 9.67 12.98 9.04
C THR A 167 8.25 13.53 9.00
N LEU A 168 7.38 13.00 8.14
CA LEU A 168 6.09 13.62 7.86
C LEU A 168 5.15 13.59 9.07
N LEU A 169 5.13 12.47 9.82
CA LEU A 169 4.33 12.34 11.03
C LEU A 169 4.84 13.26 12.16
N PRO A 170 6.12 13.23 12.58
CA PRO A 170 6.64 14.16 13.59
C PRO A 170 6.43 15.64 13.22
N LEU A 171 6.77 16.01 11.98
CA LEU A 171 6.63 17.39 11.50
C LEU A 171 5.16 17.81 11.47
N GLY A 172 4.27 16.92 11.04
CA GLY A 172 2.84 17.15 11.04
C GLY A 172 2.24 17.32 12.44
N ILE A 173 2.68 16.52 13.43
CA ILE A 173 2.25 16.67 14.82
C ILE A 173 2.70 18.01 15.40
N LEU A 174 3.97 18.40 15.17
CA LEU A 174 4.49 19.70 15.61
C LEU A 174 3.71 20.86 14.97
N GLN A 175 3.45 20.77 13.67
CA GLN A 175 2.70 21.77 12.92
C GLN A 175 1.25 21.87 13.40
N LEU A 176 0.59 20.74 13.68
CA LEU A 176 -0.75 20.70 14.26
C LEU A 176 -0.78 21.34 15.66
N TYR A 177 0.19 21.01 16.51
CA TYR A 177 0.29 21.61 17.84
C TYR A 177 0.46 23.14 17.77
N HIS A 178 1.28 23.62 16.84
CA HIS A 178 1.46 25.06 16.63
C HIS A 178 0.19 25.73 16.08
N SER A 179 -0.51 25.06 15.15
CA SER A 179 -1.78 25.53 14.58
C SER A 179 -2.86 25.70 15.66
N VAL A 180 -2.97 24.73 16.57
CA VAL A 180 -3.93 24.78 17.69
C VAL A 180 -3.56 25.86 18.72
N SER A 181 -2.28 26.05 19.02
CA SER A 181 -1.84 26.96 20.08
C SER A 181 -1.76 28.43 19.65
N THR A 182 -1.30 28.69 18.43
CA THR A 182 -0.96 30.05 17.96
C THR A 182 -1.82 30.50 16.78
N GLY A 183 -2.43 29.56 16.07
CA GLY A 183 -3.31 29.81 14.92
C GLY A 183 -2.79 29.21 13.62
N TYR A 184 -3.72 28.89 12.73
CA TYR A 184 -3.42 28.22 11.46
C TYR A 184 -2.50 29.04 10.54
N PHE A 185 -2.68 30.37 10.49
CA PHE A 185 -1.82 31.26 9.71
C PHE A 185 -0.35 31.15 10.13
N GLU A 186 -0.09 31.16 11.44
CA GLU A 186 1.28 31.08 11.97
C GLU A 186 1.93 29.72 11.72
N ALA A 187 1.18 28.62 11.83
CA ALA A 187 1.65 27.28 11.46
C ALA A 187 2.01 27.12 9.97
N ARG A 188 1.59 28.06 9.13
CA ARG A 188 1.90 28.11 7.70
C ARG A 188 2.85 29.24 7.32
N SER A 189 3.27 30.07 8.28
CA SER A 189 4.19 31.16 8.01
C SER A 189 5.59 30.62 7.70
N LEU A 190 6.34 31.35 6.87
CA LEU A 190 7.74 31.02 6.61
C LEU A 190 8.55 31.05 7.91
N GLY A 191 8.23 31.96 8.82
CA GLY A 191 8.90 32.09 10.12
C GLY A 191 8.80 30.85 10.99
N TYR A 192 7.71 30.07 10.88
CA TYR A 192 7.57 28.78 11.56
C TYR A 192 8.18 27.63 10.76
N ILE A 193 7.86 27.51 9.46
CA ILE A 193 8.29 26.38 8.64
C ILE A 193 9.82 26.29 8.53
N THR A 194 10.51 27.43 8.42
CA THR A 194 11.98 27.46 8.27
C THR A 194 12.73 27.44 9.61
N GLN A 195 12.05 27.19 10.73
CA GLN A 195 12.74 27.08 12.01
C GLN A 195 13.76 25.93 11.98
N PRO A 196 14.94 26.07 12.61
CA PRO A 196 15.99 25.06 12.55
C PRO A 196 15.55 23.64 12.95
N GLY A 197 14.61 23.53 13.90
CA GLY A 197 14.04 22.24 14.31
C GLY A 197 13.22 21.57 13.20
N ASN A 198 12.36 22.34 12.52
CA ASN A 198 11.55 21.84 11.40
C ASN A 198 12.44 21.48 10.20
N ALA A 199 13.39 22.36 9.86
CA ALA A 199 14.36 22.12 8.79
C ALA A 199 15.19 20.84 9.04
N LEU A 200 15.59 20.57 10.28
CA LEU A 200 16.32 19.33 10.62
C LEU A 200 15.48 18.07 10.34
N ILE A 201 14.20 18.09 10.71
CA ILE A 201 13.28 16.97 10.47
C ILE A 201 13.03 16.80 8.96
N GLU A 202 12.93 17.90 8.21
CA GLU A 202 12.85 17.84 6.74
C GLU A 202 14.09 17.21 6.11
N TRP A 203 15.30 17.57 6.57
CA TRP A 203 16.54 16.97 6.07
C TRP A 203 16.70 15.50 6.44
N LEU A 204 16.12 15.06 7.57
CA LEU A 204 16.07 13.65 7.95
C LEU A 204 15.27 12.81 6.94
N ARG A 205 14.57 13.42 5.99
CA ARG A 205 13.81 12.74 4.95
C ARG A 205 14.72 12.14 3.88
N LEU A 206 15.81 12.85 3.56
CA LEU A 206 16.69 12.52 2.44
C LEU A 206 17.20 11.07 2.47
N PRO A 207 17.66 10.50 3.61
CA PRO A 207 18.05 9.09 3.66
C PRO A 207 16.93 8.12 3.25
N GLY A 208 15.68 8.37 3.70
CA GLY A 208 14.52 7.57 3.33
C GLY A 208 14.19 7.67 1.84
N ASP A 209 14.24 8.88 1.29
CA ASP A 209 14.02 9.14 -0.14
C ASP A 209 15.08 8.44 -1.00
N VAL A 210 16.36 8.48 -0.58
CA VAL A 210 17.47 7.80 -1.25
C VAL A 210 17.29 6.28 -1.24
N ILE A 211 16.91 5.69 -0.11
CA ILE A 211 16.60 4.26 -0.02
C ILE A 211 15.44 3.90 -0.96
N PHE A 212 14.37 4.69 -0.95
CA PHE A 212 13.20 4.47 -1.77
C PHE A 212 13.52 4.52 -3.27
N ILE A 213 14.26 5.53 -3.71
CA ILE A 213 14.57 5.74 -5.13
C ILE A 213 15.63 4.74 -5.60
N LEU A 214 16.81 4.72 -4.95
CA LEU A 214 17.95 3.95 -5.42
C LEU A 214 17.80 2.45 -5.17
N GLY A 215 17.22 2.07 -4.03
CA GLY A 215 17.01 0.66 -3.69
C GLY A 215 15.64 0.14 -4.12
N GLY A 216 14.63 1.01 -4.20
CA GLY A 216 13.26 0.60 -4.50
C GLY A 216 12.92 0.70 -5.99
N VAL A 217 12.89 1.93 -6.48
CA VAL A 217 12.43 2.28 -7.83
C VAL A 217 13.42 1.85 -8.90
N LEU A 218 14.73 2.12 -8.75
CA LEU A 218 15.71 1.78 -9.78
C LEU A 218 15.79 0.27 -10.07
N PRO A 219 15.81 -0.63 -9.06
CA PRO A 219 15.75 -2.07 -9.32
C PRO A 219 14.46 -2.48 -10.02
N PHE A 220 13.30 -1.92 -9.65
CA PHE A 220 12.05 -2.19 -10.33
C PHE A 220 12.09 -1.77 -11.81
N VAL A 221 12.57 -0.57 -12.11
CA VAL A 221 12.73 -0.08 -13.49
C VAL A 221 13.68 -0.97 -14.29
N TRP A 222 14.77 -1.44 -13.67
CA TRP A 222 15.68 -2.36 -14.31
C TRP A 222 15.00 -3.72 -14.62
N ILE A 223 14.15 -4.24 -13.72
CA ILE A 223 13.35 -5.45 -14.01
C ILE A 223 12.39 -5.19 -15.17
N ALA A 224 11.68 -4.06 -15.17
CA ALA A 224 10.78 -3.68 -16.25
C ALA A 224 11.51 -3.60 -17.60
N TRP A 225 12.72 -3.03 -17.61
CA TRP A 225 13.59 -3.00 -18.77
C TRP A 225 13.98 -4.41 -19.24
N THR A 226 14.31 -5.32 -18.31
CA THR A 226 14.57 -6.73 -18.68
C THR A 226 13.33 -7.42 -19.25
N ALA A 227 12.13 -7.11 -18.77
CA ALA A 227 10.89 -7.65 -19.31
C ALA A 227 10.68 -7.21 -20.77
N ILE A 228 10.77 -5.92 -21.04
CA ILE A 228 10.62 -5.35 -22.39
C ILE A 228 11.61 -5.98 -23.37
N ARG A 229 12.87 -6.18 -22.96
CA ARG A 229 13.90 -6.80 -23.82
C ARG A 229 13.68 -8.28 -24.12
N ASN A 230 12.87 -8.99 -23.33
CA ASN A 230 12.61 -10.41 -23.52
C ASN A 230 11.17 -10.73 -24.00
N VAL A 231 10.26 -9.75 -24.02
CA VAL A 231 8.84 -9.98 -24.36
C VAL A 231 8.63 -10.57 -25.76
N HIS A 232 9.48 -10.20 -26.74
CA HIS A 232 9.43 -10.72 -28.12
C HIS A 232 10.27 -11.99 -28.33
N ARG A 233 10.96 -12.48 -27.29
CA ARG A 233 11.84 -13.66 -27.33
C ARG A 233 11.32 -14.80 -26.48
N ALA A 234 10.15 -14.64 -25.84
CA ALA A 234 9.46 -15.75 -25.21
C ALA A 234 9.11 -16.74 -26.33
N PRO A 235 9.65 -17.97 -26.31
CA PRO A 235 9.13 -19.03 -27.17
C PRO A 235 7.62 -19.18 -26.87
N GLU A 236 6.82 -19.60 -27.85
CA GLU A 236 5.51 -20.18 -27.54
C GLU A 236 5.72 -21.17 -26.39
N ASN A 237 5.15 -20.91 -25.22
CA ASN A 237 5.29 -21.79 -24.07
C ASN A 237 4.58 -23.10 -24.39
N ASN A 238 5.31 -24.04 -24.98
CA ASN A 238 5.04 -25.47 -24.96
C ASN A 238 5.36 -26.10 -23.59
N GLU A 239 5.52 -25.28 -22.55
CA GLU A 239 5.49 -25.74 -21.17
C GLU A 239 4.03 -25.79 -20.69
N GLN A 240 3.23 -26.66 -21.31
CA GLN A 240 2.14 -27.29 -20.57
C GLN A 240 2.81 -28.06 -19.44
N HIS A 241 2.76 -27.53 -18.22
CA HIS A 241 3.18 -28.30 -17.05
C HIS A 241 2.38 -29.62 -17.05
N GLU A 242 3.05 -30.75 -17.22
CA GLU A 242 2.47 -32.11 -17.13
C GLU A 242 1.72 -32.35 -15.81
N HIS A 243 1.95 -31.50 -14.81
CA HIS A 243 1.21 -31.47 -13.56
C HIS A 243 0.39 -30.19 -13.44
N PRO A 244 -0.94 -30.27 -13.58
CA PRO A 244 -1.80 -29.13 -13.31
C PRO A 244 -1.79 -28.78 -11.82
N LEU A 245 -2.13 -27.52 -11.52
CA LEU A 245 -2.22 -26.90 -10.18
C LEU A 245 -3.30 -27.51 -9.26
N TYR A 246 -3.81 -28.70 -9.58
CA TYR A 246 -4.74 -29.45 -8.75
C TYR A 246 -4.14 -30.83 -8.44
N THR A 247 -4.27 -31.26 -7.19
CA THR A 247 -4.00 -32.65 -6.80
C THR A 247 -5.29 -33.42 -7.00
N GLU A 248 -5.29 -34.45 -7.86
CA GLU A 248 -6.38 -35.42 -7.85
C GLU A 248 -6.34 -36.17 -6.53
N LEU A 249 -7.35 -35.95 -5.69
CA LEU A 249 -7.57 -36.79 -4.52
C LEU A 249 -8.06 -38.14 -5.03
N ALA A 250 -7.15 -39.11 -5.13
CA ALA A 250 -7.53 -40.49 -5.40
C ALA A 250 -8.55 -40.92 -4.33
N PRO A 251 -9.71 -41.49 -4.71
CA PRO A 251 -10.66 -41.98 -3.73
C PRO A 251 -9.98 -43.04 -2.88
N ALA A 252 -10.08 -42.89 -1.55
CA ALA A 252 -9.54 -43.84 -0.59
C ALA A 252 -9.98 -45.25 -0.99
N ALA A 253 -9.02 -46.13 -1.26
CA ALA A 253 -9.28 -47.53 -1.51
C ALA A 253 -10.04 -48.07 -0.30
N MET A 254 -11.36 -48.26 -0.44
CA MET A 254 -12.13 -49.05 0.49
C MET A 254 -11.47 -50.43 0.52
N GLY A 255 -10.97 -50.79 1.69
CA GLY A 255 -10.25 -52.03 1.92
C GLY A 255 -11.05 -53.22 1.40
N GLN A 256 -10.40 -54.01 0.54
CA GLN A 256 -10.81 -55.38 0.34
C GLN A 256 -10.45 -56.14 1.61
N GLU A 257 -11.43 -56.39 2.47
CA GLU A 257 -11.37 -57.51 3.42
C GLU A 257 -11.35 -58.81 2.59
N GLN A 258 -10.26 -59.56 2.68
CA GLN A 258 -10.18 -60.95 2.25
C GLN A 258 -9.67 -61.79 3.42
N GLY A 259 -10.40 -62.87 3.74
CA GLY A 259 -9.88 -64.05 4.44
C GLY A 259 -10.39 -64.23 5.86
#